data_AF-F0ZSU3-F1
#
_entry.id   AF-F0ZSU3-F1
#
_cell.length_a   1.000
_cell.length_b   1.000
_cell.length_c   1.000
_cell.angle_alpha   90.00
_cell.angle_beta   90.00
_cell.angle_gamma   90.00
#
_symmetry.space_group_name_H-M   'P 1'
#
loop_
_entity.id
_entity.type
_entity.pdbx_description
1 polymer ?
#
loop_
_entity_poly.entity_id
_entity_poly.type
_entity_poly.pdbx_seq_one_letter_code
_entity_poly.pdbx_strand_id
1 'polypeptide(L)'
;MSERKKVTKLITPTAKKNVKYIESWKGYEHLKEKLIKASNDYVDASDVVYRLCGGEKLIHNTIAAMNGNISNIKPDDVQPSIDAAQKLTELSNLCAILIHKHYISPTLVNDIKNSIIE
;
A
#
# COMPACT_ATOMS: atom_id res chain seq x y z
N MET A 1 4.74 -7.86 -29.35
CA MET A 1 5.57 -6.94 -28.53
C MET A 1 5.03 -7.01 -27.11
N SER A 2 5.80 -7.55 -26.16
CA SER A 2 5.35 -7.67 -24.77
C SER A 2 5.47 -6.30 -24.11
N GLU A 3 4.34 -5.65 -23.81
CA GLU A 3 4.32 -4.42 -23.02
C GLU A 3 4.99 -4.71 -21.67
N ARG A 4 6.14 -4.08 -21.41
CA ARG A 4 6.79 -4.17 -20.11
C ARG A 4 5.84 -3.53 -19.08
N LYS A 5 5.11 -4.35 -18.31
CA LYS A 5 4.35 -3.89 -17.14
C LYS A 5 5.27 -3.02 -16.28
N LYS A 6 4.91 -1.74 -16.09
CA LYS A 6 5.66 -0.83 -15.20
C LYS A 6 5.60 -1.39 -13.78
N VAL A 7 6.73 -1.93 -13.31
CA VAL A 7 6.85 -2.38 -11.93
C VAL A 7 7.05 -1.16 -11.04
N THR A 8 6.08 -0.86 -10.18
CA THR A 8 6.20 0.18 -9.16
C THR A 8 7.25 -0.27 -8.13
N LYS A 9 8.32 0.50 -7.97
CA LYS A 9 9.40 0.22 -7.00
C LYS A 9 9.16 1.01 -5.72
N LEU A 10 9.51 0.41 -4.59
CA LEU A 10 9.49 1.09 -3.30
C LEU A 10 10.54 2.22 -3.26
N ILE A 11 10.15 3.38 -2.76
CA ILE A 11 11.00 4.54 -2.57
C ILE A 11 11.51 4.55 -1.13
N THR A 12 12.82 4.73 -0.94
CA THR A 12 13.44 4.87 0.38
C THR A 12 13.89 6.32 0.56
N PRO A 13 13.06 7.18 1.17
CA PRO A 13 13.41 8.58 1.36
C PRO A 13 14.44 8.78 2.48
N THR A 14 15.30 9.78 2.35
CA THR A 14 16.24 10.19 3.40
C THR A 14 15.61 11.23 4.32
N ALA A 15 15.74 11.09 5.64
CA ALA A 15 15.24 12.06 6.60
C ALA A 15 16.08 13.34 6.60
N LYS A 16 15.43 14.50 6.48
CA LYS A 16 16.08 15.81 6.66
C LYS A 16 16.06 16.19 8.14
N LYS A 17 17.19 16.70 8.65
CA LYS A 17 17.28 17.24 10.02
C LYS A 17 16.50 18.56 10.14
N ASN A 18 15.87 18.81 11.28
CA ASN A 18 15.20 20.07 11.65
C ASN A 18 14.03 20.49 10.73
N VAL A 19 13.21 19.54 10.27
CA VAL A 19 11.98 19.83 9.53
C VAL A 19 10.86 20.23 10.49
N LYS A 20 10.17 21.33 10.19
CA LYS A 20 8.89 21.67 10.82
C LYS A 20 7.75 21.02 10.03
N TYR A 21 7.07 20.07 10.65
CA TYR A 21 5.97 19.36 10.02
C TYR A 21 4.68 20.19 9.97
N ILE A 22 3.87 19.89 8.97
CA ILE A 22 2.52 20.42 8.78
C ILE A 22 1.57 19.52 9.56
N GLU A 23 0.90 20.08 10.56
CA GLU A 23 -0.01 19.36 11.47
C GLU A 23 -1.49 19.48 11.06
N SER A 24 -1.80 20.06 9.90
CA SER A 24 -3.18 20.13 9.38
C SER A 24 -3.23 20.03 7.86
N TRP A 25 -4.33 19.52 7.33
CA TRP A 25 -4.54 19.41 5.89
C TRP A 25 -4.91 20.73 5.19
N LYS A 26 -5.01 21.84 5.92
CA LYS A 26 -5.45 23.13 5.38
C LYS A 26 -4.48 23.62 4.30
N GLY A 27 -4.98 23.83 3.08
CA GLY A 27 -4.17 24.19 1.90
C GLY A 27 -3.50 23.00 1.18
N TYR A 28 -3.72 21.78 1.68
CA TYR A 28 -3.19 20.53 1.12
C TYR A 28 -4.30 19.47 0.96
N GLU A 29 -5.55 19.90 0.80
CA GLU A 29 -6.73 19.04 0.71
C GLU A 29 -6.62 18.06 -0.47
N HIS A 30 -6.09 18.50 -1.60
CA HIS A 30 -5.82 17.64 -2.76
C HIS A 30 -4.81 16.51 -2.47
N LEU A 31 -3.89 16.69 -1.51
CA LEU A 31 -2.98 15.62 -1.08
C LEU A 31 -3.67 14.65 -0.12
N LYS A 32 -4.54 15.17 0.76
CA LYS A 32 -5.41 14.37 1.61
C LYS A 32 -6.30 13.46 0.77
N GLU A 33 -6.96 14.00 -0.25
CA GLU A 33 -7.83 13.24 -1.17
C GLU A 33 -7.07 12.13 -1.90
N LYS A 34 -5.83 12.41 -2.35
CA LYS A 34 -4.97 11.39 -2.96
C LYS A 34 -4.63 10.26 -1.97
N LEU A 35 -4.35 10.60 -0.72
CA LEU A 35 -4.07 9.60 0.32
C LEU A 35 -5.30 8.75 0.62
N ILE A 36 -6.48 9.36 0.74
CA ILE A 36 -7.75 8.66 0.95
C ILE A 36 -8.00 7.69 -0.21
N LYS A 37 -7.90 8.17 -1.44
CA LYS A 37 -8.10 7.34 -2.63
C LYS A 37 -7.11 6.16 -2.68
N ALA A 38 -5.82 6.42 -2.48
CA ALA A 38 -4.82 5.35 -2.49
C ALA A 38 -5.01 4.34 -1.36
N SER A 39 -5.55 4.77 -0.22
CA SER A 39 -5.87 3.88 0.90
C SER A 39 -7.08 3.00 0.57
N ASN A 40 -8.15 3.56 0.02
CA ASN A 40 -9.32 2.80 -0.44
C ASN A 40 -8.96 1.82 -1.55
N ASP A 41 -8.19 2.24 -2.56
CA ASP A 41 -7.71 1.35 -3.64
C ASP A 41 -6.95 0.13 -3.08
N TYR A 42 -6.18 0.31 -2.00
CA TYR A 42 -5.48 -0.79 -1.32
C TYR A 42 -6.43 -1.68 -0.54
N VAL A 43 -7.36 -1.11 0.24
CA VAL A 43 -8.37 -1.87 0.99
C VAL A 43 -9.21 -2.72 0.04
N ASP A 44 -9.72 -2.13 -1.05
CA ASP A 44 -10.50 -2.84 -2.06
C ASP A 44 -9.72 -4.01 -2.66
N ALA A 45 -8.45 -3.80 -3.03
CA ALA A 45 -7.60 -4.85 -3.56
C ALA A 45 -7.31 -5.95 -2.52
N SER A 46 -7.08 -5.58 -1.27
CA SER A 46 -6.87 -6.49 -0.15
C SER A 46 -8.12 -7.33 0.13
N ASP A 47 -9.32 -6.73 0.05
CA ASP A 47 -10.60 -7.41 0.23
C ASP A 47 -10.88 -8.43 -0.87
N VAL A 48 -10.43 -8.18 -2.10
CA VAL A 48 -10.49 -9.19 -3.17
C VAL A 48 -9.62 -10.39 -2.80
N VAL A 49 -8.38 -10.17 -2.35
CA VAL A 49 -7.49 -11.26 -1.91
C VAL A 49 -8.10 -12.01 -0.73
N TYR A 50 -8.64 -11.30 0.26
CA TYR A 50 -9.29 -11.89 1.43
C TYR A 50 -10.50 -12.74 1.05
N ARG A 51 -11.35 -12.28 0.12
CA ARG A 51 -12.52 -13.05 -0.35
C ARG A 51 -12.14 -14.31 -1.13
N LEU A 52 -11.08 -14.25 -1.94
CA LEU A 52 -10.63 -15.38 -2.76
C LEU A 52 -9.91 -16.46 -1.94
N CYS A 53 -9.01 -16.03 -1.05
CA CYS A 53 -8.26 -16.95 -0.21
C CYS A 53 -9.08 -17.39 1.02
N GLY A 54 -9.90 -16.51 1.62
CA GLY A 54 -10.36 -16.69 2.99
C GLY A 54 -9.21 -16.49 3.99
N GLY A 55 -9.50 -15.99 5.18
CA GLY A 55 -8.48 -15.65 6.18
C GLY A 55 -7.49 -16.78 6.50
N GLU A 56 -7.96 -18.03 6.55
CA GLU A 56 -7.11 -19.21 6.80
C GLU A 56 -6.21 -19.58 5.60
N LYS A 57 -6.70 -19.50 4.34
CA LYS A 57 -5.84 -19.88 3.20
C LYS A 57 -4.80 -18.81 2.88
N LEU A 58 -4.99 -17.56 3.30
CA LEU A 58 -3.96 -16.52 3.21
C LEU A 58 -2.71 -16.90 4.02
N ILE A 59 -2.91 -17.43 5.24
CA ILE A 59 -1.83 -17.94 6.09
C ILE A 59 -1.20 -19.18 5.47
N HIS A 60 -2.01 -20.13 4.99
CA HIS A 60 -1.51 -21.35 4.36
C HIS A 60 -0.74 -21.08 3.04
N ASN A 61 -1.20 -20.16 2.21
CA ASN A 61 -0.54 -19.76 0.97
C ASN A 61 0.76 -19.02 1.26
N THR A 62 0.78 -18.18 2.30
CA THR A 62 2.00 -17.50 2.78
C THR A 62 3.03 -18.52 3.28
N ILE A 63 2.62 -19.49 4.10
CA ILE A 63 3.47 -20.58 4.60
C ILE A 63 3.96 -21.45 3.43
N ALA A 64 3.08 -21.78 2.47
CA ALA A 64 3.45 -22.56 1.29
C ALA A 64 4.50 -21.82 0.43
N ALA A 65 4.34 -20.51 0.24
CA ALA A 65 5.31 -19.66 -0.47
C ALA A 65 6.65 -19.61 0.27
N MET A 66 6.65 -19.39 1.59
CA MET A 66 7.87 -19.37 2.41
C MET A 66 8.60 -20.72 2.41
N ASN A 67 7.85 -21.82 2.33
CA ASN A 67 8.40 -23.18 2.25
C ASN A 67 8.78 -23.61 0.83
N GLY A 68 8.70 -22.72 -0.17
CA GLY A 68 9.08 -23.01 -1.56
C GLY A 68 8.06 -23.87 -2.33
N ASN A 69 6.90 -24.17 -1.74
CA ASN A 69 5.83 -24.98 -2.34
C ASN A 69 4.87 -24.12 -3.17
N ILE A 70 5.43 -23.34 -4.11
CA ILE A 70 4.69 -22.42 -4.98
C ILE A 70 3.69 -23.16 -5.88
N SER A 71 3.91 -24.45 -6.16
CA SER A 71 3.00 -25.31 -6.92
C SER A 71 1.62 -25.51 -6.25
N ASN A 72 1.52 -25.25 -4.94
CA ASN A 72 0.26 -25.36 -4.20
C ASN A 72 -0.56 -24.06 -4.19
N ILE A 73 -0.02 -22.98 -4.74
CA ILE A 73 -0.72 -21.71 -4.91
C ILE A 73 -1.54 -21.83 -6.19
N LYS A 74 -2.86 -21.69 -6.09
CA LYS A 74 -3.71 -21.72 -7.29
C LYS A 74 -3.36 -20.52 -8.17
N PRO A 75 -3.20 -20.70 -9.50
CA PRO A 75 -2.87 -19.62 -10.41
C PRO A 75 -3.84 -18.43 -10.30
N ASP A 76 -5.11 -18.71 -10.04
CA ASP A 76 -6.18 -17.72 -9.92
C ASP A 76 -6.01 -16.78 -8.70
N ASP A 77 -5.26 -17.20 -7.68
CA ASP A 77 -5.01 -16.44 -6.45
C ASP A 77 -3.78 -15.52 -6.56
N VAL A 78 -2.96 -15.69 -7.60
CA VAL A 78 -1.67 -14.99 -7.77
C VAL A 78 -1.86 -13.56 -8.25
N GLN A 79 -2.73 -13.34 -9.25
CA GLN A 79 -2.92 -12.01 -9.84
C GLN A 79 -3.53 -11.00 -8.85
N PRO A 80 -4.59 -11.33 -8.09
CA PRO A 80 -5.12 -10.46 -7.04
C PRO A 80 -4.08 -10.11 -5.97
N SER A 81 -3.24 -11.09 -5.59
CA SER A 81 -2.16 -10.88 -4.63
C SER A 81 -1.08 -9.91 -5.16
N ILE A 82 -0.73 -10.02 -6.45
CA ILE A 82 0.18 -9.08 -7.12
C ILE A 82 -0.42 -7.67 -7.15
N ASP A 83 -1.71 -7.54 -7.47
CA ASP A 83 -2.37 -6.24 -7.59
C ASP A 83 -2.47 -5.56 -6.21
N ALA A 84 -2.82 -6.30 -5.15
CA ALA A 84 -2.80 -5.79 -3.78
C ALA A 84 -1.40 -5.33 -3.35
N ALA A 85 -0.34 -6.09 -3.69
CA ALA A 85 1.04 -5.71 -3.39
C ALA A 85 1.49 -4.44 -4.15
N GLN A 86 1.03 -4.28 -5.40
CA GLN A 86 1.27 -3.05 -6.16
C GLN A 86 0.59 -1.84 -5.51
N LYS A 87 -0.67 -1.98 -5.11
CA LYS A 87 -1.41 -0.91 -4.40
C LYS A 87 -0.78 -0.55 -3.05
N LEU A 88 -0.31 -1.55 -2.30
CA LEU A 88 0.44 -1.31 -1.06
C LEU A 88 1.74 -0.52 -1.32
N THR A 89 2.44 -0.83 -2.41
CA THR A 89 3.67 -0.13 -2.80
C THR A 89 3.37 1.32 -3.19
N GLU A 90 2.30 1.56 -3.95
CA GLU A 90 1.82 2.89 -4.34
C GLU A 90 1.47 3.73 -3.10
N LEU A 91 0.69 3.15 -2.17
CA LEU A 91 0.33 3.81 -0.91
C LEU A 91 1.55 4.14 -0.06
N SER A 92 2.49 3.20 0.08
CA SER A 92 3.73 3.39 0.85
C SER A 92 4.59 4.51 0.26
N ASN A 93 4.73 4.54 -1.07
CA ASN A 93 5.43 5.59 -1.78
C ASN A 93 4.75 6.96 -1.61
N LEU A 94 3.42 7.01 -1.67
CA LEU A 94 2.68 8.24 -1.44
C LEU A 94 2.90 8.76 -0.01
N CYS A 95 2.81 7.89 1.00
CA CYS A 95 3.09 8.26 2.40
C CYS A 95 4.51 8.84 2.55
N ALA A 96 5.50 8.15 1.97
CA ALA A 96 6.89 8.64 1.94
C ALA A 96 7.00 10.03 1.28
N ILE A 97 6.32 10.25 0.16
CA ILE A 97 6.31 11.56 -0.51
C ILE A 97 5.66 12.64 0.37
N LEU A 98 4.52 12.36 0.99
CA LEU A 98 3.83 13.31 1.86
C LEU A 98 4.71 13.72 3.05
N ILE A 99 5.38 12.76 3.69
CA ILE A 99 6.20 13.00 4.87
C ILE A 99 7.52 13.70 4.49
N HIS A 100 8.22 13.24 3.45
CA HIS A 100 9.59 13.68 3.18
C HIS A 100 9.70 14.82 2.16
N LYS A 101 8.72 14.97 1.26
CA LYS A 101 8.70 16.03 0.25
C LYS A 101 7.78 17.18 0.64
N HIS A 102 6.60 16.86 1.18
CA HIS A 102 5.61 17.85 1.58
C HIS A 102 5.66 18.19 3.07
N TYR A 103 6.48 17.47 3.85
CA TYR A 103 6.66 17.68 5.29
C TYR A 103 5.33 17.62 6.05
N ILE A 104 4.41 16.77 5.61
CA ILE A 104 3.19 16.49 6.36
C ILE A 104 3.54 15.58 7.55
N SER A 105 2.98 15.89 8.71
CA SER A 105 3.19 15.13 9.94
C SER A 105 2.89 13.63 9.72
N PRO A 106 3.80 12.71 10.09
CA PRO A 106 3.55 11.27 10.00
C PRO A 106 2.31 10.83 10.75
N THR A 107 2.01 11.47 11.88
CA THR A 107 0.80 11.22 12.67
C THR A 107 -0.44 11.55 11.85
N LEU A 108 -0.47 12.73 11.23
CA LEU A 108 -1.59 13.18 10.40
C LEU A 108 -1.84 12.27 9.18
N VAL A 109 -0.78 11.71 8.59
CA VAL A 109 -0.88 10.70 7.51
C VAL A 109 -1.43 9.38 8.04
N ASN A 110 -0.97 8.93 9.21
CA ASN A 110 -1.42 7.68 9.82
C ASN A 110 -2.88 7.74 10.29
N ASP A 111 -3.34 8.87 10.83
CA ASP A 111 -4.73 9.04 11.28
C ASP A 111 -5.73 8.79 10.15
N ILE A 112 -5.43 9.30 8.93
CA ILE A 112 -6.26 9.04 7.75
C ILE A 112 -6.26 7.56 7.39
N LYS A 113 -5.11 6.90 7.40
CA LYS A 113 -5.03 5.46 7.09
C LYS A 113 -5.81 4.63 8.09
N ASN A 114 -5.66 4.92 9.39
CA ASN A 114 -6.34 4.18 10.45
C ASN A 114 -7.86 4.37 10.36
N SER A 115 -8.33 5.58 10.05
CA SER A 115 -9.77 5.86 9.89
C SER A 115 -10.45 5.14 8.71
N ILE A 116 -9.67 4.55 7.80
CA ILE A 116 -10.16 3.83 6.61
C ILE A 116 -10.05 2.31 6.80
N ILE A 117 -9.10 1.85 7.63
CA ILE A 117 -8.82 0.43 7.85
C ILE A 117 -9.67 -0.15 8.99
N GLU A 118 -10.16 0.69 9.91
CA GLU A 118 -11.20 0.33 10.92
C GLU A 118 -12.59 0.17 10.30
#